data_AF-A0A4Q6GSX8-F1
#
_entry.id   AF-A0A4Q6GSX8-F1
#
_cell.length_a   1.000
_cell.length_b   1.000
_cell.length_c   1.000
_cell.angle_alpha   90.00
_cell.angle_beta   90.00
_cell.angle_gamma   90.00
#
_symmetry.space_group_name_H-M   'P 1'
#
loop_
_entity.id
_entity.type
_entity.pdbx_description
1 polymer ?
#
loop_
_entity_poly.entity_id
_entity_poly.type
_entity_poly.pdbx_seq_one_letter_code
_entity_poly.pdbx_strand_id
1 'polypeptide(L)'
;SAVLKRARANIISQWMPTLLALYGSPIRNGPLGSTMRPTWPSGPLRIGDPYKAKSVGIHWEMMFARARFRTADMIEQHRLLNRVASLVDAGDLRTTHTATLGAINAENLREVHRRLESGTTIGKLVLAGW
;
A
#
# COMPACT_ATOMS: atom_id res chain seq x y z
N SER A 1 -1.08 -8.61 -19.01
CA SER A 1 -0.16 -7.62 -19.60
C SER A 1 0.83 -7.11 -18.54
N ALA A 2 2.08 -6.88 -18.90
CA ALA A 2 3.11 -6.27 -18.03
C ALA A 2 2.70 -4.89 -17.50
N VAL A 3 1.82 -4.19 -18.24
CA VAL A 3 1.24 -2.88 -17.88
C VAL A 3 0.38 -2.98 -16.61
N LEU A 4 -0.54 -3.95 -16.55
CA LEU A 4 -1.36 -4.21 -15.36
C LEU A 4 -0.54 -4.60 -14.12
N LYS A 5 0.62 -5.26 -14.31
CA LYS A 5 1.52 -5.62 -13.21
C LYS A 5 2.24 -4.37 -12.66
N ARG A 6 2.65 -3.44 -13.53
CA ARG A 6 3.29 -2.17 -13.14
C ARG A 6 2.30 -1.20 -12.48
N ALA A 7 1.09 -1.09 -13.02
CA ALA A 7 0.01 -0.27 -12.46
C ALA A 7 -0.34 -0.67 -11.01
N ARG A 8 -0.44 -1.98 -10.74
CA ARG A 8 -0.69 -2.51 -9.39
C ARG A 8 0.44 -2.18 -8.41
N ALA A 9 1.69 -2.27 -8.86
CA ALA A 9 2.84 -1.92 -8.02
C ALA A 9 2.87 -0.42 -7.66
N ASN A 10 2.41 0.46 -8.57
CA ASN A 10 2.42 1.90 -8.36
C ASN A 10 1.25 2.39 -7.48
N ILE A 11 0.07 1.77 -7.58
CA ILE A 11 -1.02 2.05 -6.63
C ILE A 11 -0.55 1.74 -5.21
N ILE A 12 0.19 0.64 -5.02
CA ILE A 12 0.64 0.18 -3.70
C ILE A 12 1.83 1.00 -3.16
N SER A 13 2.72 1.51 -4.01
CA SER A 13 3.83 2.40 -3.58
C SER A 13 3.32 3.69 -2.95
N GLN A 14 2.16 4.21 -3.40
CA GLN A 14 1.53 5.41 -2.84
C GLN A 14 1.02 5.24 -1.40
N TRP A 15 0.85 4.00 -0.93
CA TRP A 15 0.39 3.68 0.43
C TRP A 15 1.52 3.21 1.34
N MET A 16 2.72 2.98 0.80
CA MET A 16 3.87 2.48 1.55
C MET A 16 4.26 3.35 2.76
N PRO A 17 4.20 4.70 2.70
CA PRO A 17 4.44 5.54 3.88
C PRO A 17 3.39 5.35 4.98
N THR A 18 2.12 5.17 4.59
CA THR A 18 1.02 4.89 5.53
C THR A 18 1.17 3.50 6.16
N LEU A 19 1.58 2.50 5.39
CA LEU A 19 1.83 1.14 5.89
C LEU A 19 3.01 1.06 6.85
N LEU A 20 4.11 1.76 6.56
CA LEU A 20 5.25 1.89 7.47
C LEU A 20 4.87 2.58 8.79
N ALA A 21 4.03 3.62 8.72
CA ALA A 21 3.52 4.32 9.90
C ALA A 21 2.54 3.48 10.73
N LEU A 22 1.77 2.58 10.08
CA LEU A 22 0.71 1.81 10.73
C LEU A 22 1.18 0.49 11.36
N TYR A 23 2.23 -0.12 10.82
CA TYR A 23 2.71 -1.44 11.28
C TYR A 23 4.12 -1.42 11.90
N GLY A 24 4.81 -0.27 11.87
CA GLY A 24 6.23 -0.19 12.26
C GLY A 24 7.13 -0.95 11.28
N SER A 25 8.38 -0.53 11.09
CA SER A 25 9.30 -1.12 10.10
C SER A 25 9.43 -2.65 10.23
N PRO A 26 8.85 -3.47 9.33
CA PRO A 26 8.91 -4.92 9.45
C PRO A 26 10.15 -5.50 8.76
N ILE A 27 10.91 -4.67 8.02
CA ILE A 27 11.99 -5.13 7.14
C ILE A 27 13.28 -5.24 7.93
N ARG A 28 13.41 -6.29 8.74
CA ARG A 28 14.71 -6.67 9.31
C ARG A 28 15.28 -7.79 8.44
N ASN A 29 16.19 -7.47 7.52
CA ASN A 29 16.85 -8.47 6.65
C ASN A 29 17.98 -9.26 7.34
N GLY A 30 17.91 -9.40 8.67
CA GLY A 30 18.86 -10.13 9.51
C GLY A 30 18.32 -11.51 9.94
N PRO A 31 19.10 -12.29 10.70
CA PRO A 31 18.62 -13.52 11.32
C PRO A 31 17.38 -13.27 12.18
N LEU A 32 16.40 -14.18 12.12
CA LEU A 32 15.08 -14.07 12.79
C LEU A 32 14.27 -12.84 12.33
N GLY A 33 14.56 -12.32 11.15
CA GLY A 33 13.88 -11.17 10.56
C GLY A 33 12.51 -11.48 9.96
N SER A 34 11.77 -10.44 9.59
CA SER A 34 10.53 -10.55 8.82
C SER A 34 10.64 -9.78 7.51
N THR A 35 9.93 -10.22 6.48
CA THR A 35 9.74 -9.49 5.23
C THR A 35 8.25 -9.37 4.96
N MET A 36 7.77 -8.14 4.79
CA MET A 36 6.38 -7.83 4.46
C MET A 36 6.29 -7.45 2.98
N ARG A 37 5.33 -8.02 2.26
CA ARG A 37 5.13 -7.72 0.83
C ARG A 37 3.66 -7.39 0.57
N PRO A 38 3.37 -6.23 -0.06
CA PRO A 38 2.03 -5.88 -0.49
C PRO A 38 1.76 -6.19 -1.98
N THR A 39 2.79 -6.52 -2.78
CA THR A 39 2.68 -6.84 -4.22
C THR A 39 3.11 -8.26 -4.56
N TRP A 40 2.39 -8.84 -5.53
CA TRP A 40 2.65 -10.21 -5.98
C TRP A 40 4.01 -10.30 -6.68
N PRO A 41 4.84 -11.31 -6.38
CA PRO A 41 6.10 -11.48 -7.08
C PRO A 41 5.84 -11.73 -8.58
N SER A 42 6.70 -11.19 -9.43
CA SER A 42 6.58 -11.31 -10.89
C SER A 42 6.82 -12.73 -11.40
N GLY A 43 7.43 -13.60 -10.59
CA GLY A 43 7.66 -15.02 -10.82
C GLY A 43 7.58 -15.83 -9.52
N PRO A 44 7.86 -17.14 -9.58
CA PRO A 44 7.81 -18.00 -8.40
C PRO A 44 8.75 -17.53 -7.28
N LEU A 45 8.21 -17.41 -6.07
CA LEU A 45 9.02 -17.14 -4.89
C LEU A 45 9.57 -18.46 -4.34
N ARG A 46 10.89 -18.65 -4.41
CA ARG A 46 11.54 -19.84 -3.84
C ARG A 46 11.61 -19.71 -2.32
N ILE A 47 10.74 -20.42 -1.61
CA ILE A 47 10.77 -20.53 -0.15
C ILE A 47 11.80 -21.61 0.20
N GLY A 48 13.07 -21.20 0.30
CA GLY A 48 14.22 -22.04 0.62
C GLY A 48 15.37 -21.16 1.11
N ASP A 49 16.62 -21.52 0.83
CA ASP A 49 17.72 -20.57 1.05
C ASP A 49 17.60 -19.39 0.06
N PRO A 50 17.81 -18.15 0.52
CA PRO A 50 18.41 -17.72 1.80
C PRO A 50 17.43 -17.50 2.97
N TYR A 51 16.12 -17.66 2.78
CA TYR A 51 15.12 -17.36 3.82
C TYR A 51 15.17 -18.36 4.98
N LYS A 52 15.39 -19.65 4.65
CA LYS A 52 15.52 -20.72 5.66
C LYS A 52 16.76 -20.53 6.52
N ALA A 53 17.93 -20.31 5.92
CA ALA A 53 19.16 -20.02 6.66
C ALA A 53 19.04 -18.84 7.64
N LYS A 54 18.22 -17.83 7.31
CA LYS A 54 18.00 -16.65 8.16
C LYS A 54 16.77 -16.75 9.06
N SER A 55 16.02 -17.86 9.02
CA SER A 55 14.74 -18.02 9.75
C SER A 55 13.80 -16.83 9.54
N VAL A 56 13.62 -16.42 8.29
CA VAL A 56 12.84 -15.21 7.95
C VAL A 56 11.35 -15.51 7.88
N GLY A 57 10.54 -14.73 8.61
CA GLY A 57 9.09 -14.71 8.47
C GLY A 57 8.65 -13.95 7.21
N ILE A 58 7.75 -14.54 6.41
CA ILE A 58 7.22 -13.88 5.21
C ILE A 58 5.75 -13.56 5.45
N HIS A 59 5.42 -12.26 5.44
CA HIS A 59 4.08 -11.76 5.69
C HIS A 59 3.50 -11.16 4.43
N TRP A 60 2.33 -11.66 4.05
CA TRP A 60 1.56 -11.12 2.96
C TRP A 60 0.59 -10.08 3.51
N GLU A 61 0.73 -8.84 3.05
CA GLU A 61 -0.23 -7.79 3.40
C GLU A 61 -1.29 -7.61 2.31
N MET A 62 -2.55 -7.75 2.70
CA MET A 62 -3.69 -7.45 1.86
C MET A 62 -4.71 -6.65 2.67
N MET A 63 -4.77 -5.33 2.45
CA MET A 63 -5.69 -4.44 3.20
C MET A 63 -7.18 -4.84 3.08
N PHE A 64 -7.56 -5.57 2.03
CA PHE A 64 -8.93 -6.04 1.81
C PHE A 64 -9.26 -7.36 2.52
N ALA A 65 -8.30 -8.05 3.15
CA ALA A 65 -8.52 -9.39 3.70
C ALA A 65 -9.62 -9.40 4.78
N ARG A 66 -9.57 -8.47 5.74
CA ARG A 66 -10.57 -8.37 6.83
C ARG A 66 -11.99 -8.19 6.29
N ALA A 67 -12.19 -7.22 5.39
CA ALA A 67 -13.49 -6.95 4.78
C ALA A 67 -13.97 -8.08 3.86
N ARG A 68 -13.05 -8.65 3.06
CA ARG A 68 -13.37 -9.74 2.12
C ARG A 68 -13.83 -11.00 2.84
N PHE A 69 -13.19 -11.36 3.95
CA PHE A 69 -13.51 -12.56 4.72
C PHE A 69 -14.41 -12.31 5.92
N ARG A 70 -14.81 -11.04 6.16
CA ARG A 70 -15.64 -10.61 7.32
C ARG A 70 -15.11 -11.16 8.64
N THR A 71 -13.81 -11.03 8.86
CA THR A 71 -13.15 -11.56 10.05
C THR A 71 -13.68 -10.88 11.31
N ALA A 72 -13.63 -11.57 12.45
CA ALA A 72 -14.15 -11.05 13.73
C ALA A 72 -13.51 -9.71 14.15
N ASP A 73 -12.30 -9.46 13.67
CA ASP A 73 -11.48 -8.26 13.91
C ASP A 73 -11.58 -7.23 12.77
N MET A 74 -12.68 -7.21 12.01
CA MET A 74 -12.94 -6.21 10.96
C MET A 74 -12.96 -4.77 11.51
N ILE A 75 -13.34 -4.59 12.78
CA ILE A 75 -13.36 -3.29 13.48
C ILE A 75 -11.97 -2.64 13.58
N GLU A 76 -10.88 -3.42 13.52
CA GLU A 76 -9.53 -2.89 13.61
C GLU A 76 -9.20 -1.91 12.48
N GLN A 77 -9.76 -2.11 11.28
CA GLN A 77 -9.55 -1.16 10.18
C GLN A 77 -10.13 0.23 10.50
N HIS A 78 -11.27 0.30 11.17
CA HIS A 78 -11.86 1.56 11.62
C HIS A 78 -10.99 2.21 12.71
N ARG A 79 -10.57 1.44 13.72
CA ARG A 79 -9.70 1.93 14.80
C ARG A 79 -8.38 2.49 14.25
N LEU A 80 -7.81 1.79 13.27
CA LEU A 80 -6.58 2.19 12.59
C LEU A 80 -6.74 3.52 11.84
N LEU A 81 -7.83 3.68 11.08
CA LEU A 81 -8.11 4.92 10.36
C LEU A 81 -8.35 6.11 11.30
N ASN A 82 -9.04 5.89 12.42
CA ASN A 82 -9.21 6.93 13.44
C ASN A 82 -7.87 7.36 14.05
N ARG A 83 -6.99 6.40 14.34
CA ARG A 83 -5.65 6.71 14.85
C ARG A 83 -4.83 7.53 13.85
N VAL A 84 -4.90 7.20 12.56
CA VAL A 84 -4.25 7.99 11.50
C VAL A 84 -4.80 9.41 11.46
N ALA A 85 -6.12 9.58 11.54
CA ALA A 85 -6.73 10.91 11.58
C ALA A 85 -6.20 11.75 12.76
N SER A 86 -6.18 11.17 13.98
CA SER A 86 -5.63 11.87 15.15
C SER A 86 -4.14 12.25 14.99
N LEU A 87 -3.33 11.41 14.34
CA LEU A 87 -1.92 11.71 14.07
C LEU A 87 -1.75 12.79 13.00
N VAL A 88 -2.67 12.87 12.03
CA VAL A 88 -2.70 13.97 11.05
C VAL A 88 -3.07 15.27 11.74
N ASP A 89 -4.09 15.27 12.60
CA ASP A 89 -4.53 16.44 13.34
C ASP A 89 -3.45 16.95 14.33
N ALA A 90 -2.71 16.03 14.94
CA ALA A 90 -1.56 16.35 15.80
C ALA A 90 -0.34 16.88 15.02
N GLY A 91 -0.33 16.78 13.69
CA GLY A 91 0.80 17.18 12.84
C GLY A 91 1.93 16.15 12.74
N ASP A 92 1.80 14.99 13.41
CA ASP A 92 2.77 13.89 13.40
C ASP A 92 2.79 13.16 12.05
N LEU A 93 1.66 13.15 11.33
CA LEU A 93 1.56 12.62 9.97
C LEU A 93 1.21 13.73 8.97
N ARG A 94 2.02 13.85 7.92
CA ARG A 94 1.77 14.76 6.81
C ARG A 94 1.05 14.06 5.67
N THR A 95 0.16 14.78 5.01
CA THR A 95 -0.51 14.28 3.80
C THR A 95 0.50 13.94 2.71
N THR A 96 0.22 12.87 1.96
CA THR A 96 0.97 12.51 0.75
C THR A 96 0.28 12.99 -0.53
N HIS A 97 -0.75 13.85 -0.40
CA HIS A 97 -1.41 14.50 -1.54
C HIS A 97 -0.41 15.31 -2.35
N THR A 98 -0.48 15.17 -3.68
CA THR A 98 0.45 15.85 -4.59
C THR A 98 -0.27 16.68 -5.64
N ALA A 99 -1.44 16.25 -6.09
CA ALA A 99 -2.24 17.01 -7.06
C ALA A 99 -3.72 16.66 -6.98
N THR A 100 -4.57 17.66 -7.23
CA THR A 100 -6.00 17.48 -7.50
C THR A 100 -6.24 17.65 -9.00
N LEU A 101 -6.70 16.60 -9.67
CA LEU A 101 -6.81 16.51 -11.14
C LEU A 101 -8.22 16.85 -11.66
N GLY A 102 -8.94 17.73 -10.96
CA GLY A 102 -10.27 18.21 -11.35
C GLY A 102 -11.44 17.38 -10.80
N ALA A 103 -12.62 17.59 -11.38
CA ALA A 103 -13.87 16.95 -10.99
C ALA A 103 -13.88 15.44 -11.24
N ILE A 104 -14.72 14.71 -10.50
CA ILE A 104 -14.93 13.28 -10.65
C ILE A 104 -15.80 13.05 -11.88
N ASN A 105 -15.16 12.90 -13.04
CA ASN A 105 -15.81 12.50 -14.28
C ASN A 105 -14.99 11.41 -15.00
N ALA A 106 -15.60 10.78 -16.01
CA ALA A 106 -14.98 9.67 -16.72
C ALA A 106 -13.69 10.06 -17.47
N GLU A 107 -13.59 11.31 -17.92
CA GLU A 107 -12.41 11.82 -18.61
C GLU A 107 -11.21 11.92 -17.65
N ASN A 108 -11.41 12.61 -16.54
CA ASN A 108 -10.40 12.80 -15.50
C ASN A 108 -9.97 11.46 -14.89
N LEU A 109 -10.89 10.52 -14.68
CA LEU A 109 -10.57 9.17 -14.20
C LEU A 109 -9.63 8.41 -15.14
N ARG A 110 -9.84 8.51 -16.47
CA ARG A 110 -8.95 7.86 -17.45
C ARG A 110 -7.56 8.49 -17.42
N GLU A 111 -7.48 9.81 -17.31
CA GLU A 111 -6.19 10.51 -17.22
C GLU A 111 -5.43 10.18 -15.93
N VAL A 112 -6.11 10.12 -14.78
CA VAL A 112 -5.51 9.65 -13.53
C VAL A 112 -4.98 8.23 -13.68
N HIS A 113 -5.76 7.33 -14.29
CA HIS A 113 -5.33 5.96 -14.52
C HIS A 113 -4.07 5.91 -15.38
N ARG A 114 -4.04 6.63 -16.51
CA ARG A 114 -2.87 6.71 -17.39
C ARG A 114 -1.61 7.17 -16.66
N ARG A 115 -1.72 8.16 -15.77
CA ARG A 115 -0.59 8.65 -14.94
C ARG A 115 -0.16 7.65 -13.86
N LEU A 116 -1.09 6.90 -13.29
CA LEU A 116 -0.74 5.83 -12.35
C LEU A 116 -0.03 4.67 -13.05
N GLU A 117 -0.44 4.33 -14.27
CA GLU A 117 0.18 3.28 -15.07
C GLU A 117 1.60 3.63 -15.54
N SER A 118 1.92 4.92 -15.72
CA SER A 118 3.25 5.36 -16.15
C SER A 118 4.35 5.06 -15.12
N GLY A 119 4.00 4.89 -13.84
CA GLY A 119 4.97 4.63 -12.77
C GLY A 119 5.78 5.87 -12.33
N THR A 120 5.54 7.03 -12.91
CA THR A 120 6.28 8.28 -12.62
C THR A 120 5.57 9.18 -11.61
N THR A 121 4.37 8.78 -11.16
CA THR A 121 3.59 9.55 -10.19
C THR A 121 4.21 9.44 -8.80
N ILE A 122 4.63 10.58 -8.24
CA ILE A 122 5.07 10.71 -6.85
C ILE A 122 3.86 11.14 -6.01
N GLY A 123 3.66 10.47 -4.87
CA GLY A 123 2.56 10.76 -3.93
C GLY A 123 1.17 10.42 -4.49
N LYS A 124 0.12 11.02 -3.92
CA LYS A 124 -1.28 10.67 -4.21
C LYS A 124 -1.96 11.70 -5.11
N LEU A 125 -2.59 11.20 -6.18
CA LEU A 125 -3.48 11.96 -7.05
C LEU A 125 -4.91 11.88 -6.52
N VAL A 126 -5.60 13.02 -6.46
CA VAL A 126 -6.99 13.10 -5.99
C VAL A 126 -7.87 13.72 -7.07
N LEU A 127 -9.11 13.26 -7.18
CA LEU A 127 -10.18 13.93 -7.91
C LEU A 127 -11.20 14.43 -6.89
N ALA A 128 -11.71 15.63 -7.08
CA ALA A 128 -12.65 16.25 -6.15
C ALA A 128 -13.65 17.14 -6.92
N GLY A 129 -14.91 17.12 -6.49
CA GLY A 129 -16.04 17.70 -7.23
C GLY A 129 -16.72 16.67 -8.15
N TRP A 130 -17.88 17.00 -8.72
CA TRP A 130 -18.63 16.13 -9.64
C TRP A 130 -18.87 16.86 -10.96
#